data_AF-A0A813C4U6-F1
#
_entry.id   AF-A0A813C4U6-F1
#
_cell.length_a   1.000
_cell.length_b   1.000
_cell.length_c   1.000
_cell.angle_alpha   90.00
_cell.angle_beta   90.00
_cell.angle_gamma   90.00
#
_symmetry.space_group_name_H-M   'P 1'
#
loop_
_entity.id
_entity.type
_entity.pdbx_description
1 polymer ?
#
loop_
_entity_poly.entity_id
_entity_poly.type
_entity_poly.pdbx_seq_one_letter_code
_entity_poly.pdbx_strand_id
1 'polypeptide(L)'
;MAAAEGGAPVGAPVRVRRTGSSAWPEAFALAKALESDVNIRLRFRENKNQLLAWTSPELVGTATMKALAMNVNVVLHALEVWCKSCSTPKCMVIDWLKQEVTEAHKMLNPAVSKGAVSIYVDAWGIKRLSSLALRRWRAPIARLRDAQCALNMALKPSKLESSIPYICRLRTNPSTCCSMS
;
A
#
# COMPACT_ATOMS: atom_id res chain seq x y z
N MET A 1 -57.61 11.16 11.16
CA MET A 1 -56.78 10.74 10.00
C MET A 1 -55.33 11.04 10.36
N ALA A 2 -54.56 10.01 10.72
CA ALA A 2 -53.14 10.14 11.07
C ALA A 2 -52.32 9.61 9.89
N ALA A 3 -51.49 10.46 9.29
CA ALA A 3 -50.57 10.07 8.22
C ALA A 3 -49.32 9.46 8.84
N ALA A 4 -49.01 8.22 8.47
CA ALA A 4 -47.82 7.51 8.90
C ALA A 4 -46.61 7.94 8.05
N GLU A 5 -45.61 8.53 8.68
CA GLU A 5 -44.33 8.84 8.05
C GLU A 5 -43.48 7.57 7.91
N GLY A 6 -43.24 7.17 6.67
CA GLY A 6 -42.37 6.04 6.32
C GLY A 6 -40.90 6.44 6.43
N GLY A 7 -40.23 6.01 7.51
CA GLY A 7 -38.79 6.13 7.67
C GLY A 7 -38.03 5.25 6.68
N ALA A 8 -37.12 5.85 5.90
CA ALA A 8 -36.26 5.12 4.99
C ALA A 8 -35.29 4.19 5.76
N PRO A 9 -35.02 2.97 5.27
CA PRO A 9 -34.16 2.01 5.94
C PRO A 9 -32.70 2.51 6.00
N VAL A 10 -32.23 2.74 7.22
CA VAL A 10 -30.82 3.04 7.52
C VAL A 10 -29.99 1.80 7.24
N GLY A 11 -29.34 1.74 6.07
CA GLY A 11 -28.47 0.61 5.73
C GLY A 11 -28.10 0.43 4.25
N ALA A 12 -28.56 1.30 3.34
CA ALA A 12 -28.21 1.14 1.92
C ALA A 12 -26.70 1.37 1.70
N PRO A 13 -25.98 0.44 1.02
CA PRO A 13 -24.57 0.62 0.73
C PRO A 13 -24.38 1.80 -0.22
N VAL A 14 -23.49 2.72 0.16
CA VAL A 14 -23.12 3.89 -0.64
C VAL A 14 -22.62 3.43 -2.01
N ARG A 15 -23.46 3.58 -3.05
CA ARG A 15 -23.07 3.34 -4.44
C ARG A 15 -22.20 4.50 -4.92
N VAL A 16 -20.89 4.35 -4.81
CA VAL A 16 -19.92 5.27 -5.42
C VAL A 16 -20.07 5.20 -6.94
N ARG A 17 -20.55 6.30 -7.56
CA ARG A 17 -20.78 6.41 -9.00
C ARG A 17 -19.44 6.34 -9.74
N ARG A 18 -19.18 5.23 -10.45
CA ARG A 18 -17.95 4.99 -11.23
C ARG A 18 -17.99 5.74 -12.55
N THR A 19 -17.37 6.91 -12.63
CA THR A 19 -17.20 7.65 -13.88
C THR A 19 -15.75 7.54 -14.36
N GLY A 20 -15.49 6.67 -15.34
CA GLY A 20 -14.20 6.59 -16.04
C GLY A 20 -13.57 5.19 -16.02
N SER A 21 -13.23 4.68 -17.20
CA SER A 21 -12.65 3.36 -17.47
C SER A 21 -11.17 3.23 -17.03
N SER A 22 -10.81 3.65 -15.81
CA SER A 22 -9.63 3.07 -15.18
C SER A 22 -10.05 1.72 -14.60
N ALA A 23 -9.56 0.63 -15.21
CA ALA A 23 -9.75 -0.70 -14.66
C ALA A 23 -9.19 -0.71 -13.24
N TRP A 24 -10.07 -0.84 -12.25
CA TRP A 24 -9.66 -1.06 -10.87
C TRP A 24 -9.01 -2.43 -10.77
N PRO A 25 -8.09 -2.67 -9.81
CA PRO A 25 -7.63 -4.01 -9.52
C PRO A 25 -8.81 -4.95 -9.28
N GLU A 26 -8.61 -6.25 -9.53
CA GLU A 26 -9.57 -7.28 -9.12
C GLU A 26 -9.90 -7.09 -7.63
N ALA A 27 -11.18 -7.25 -7.29
CA ALA A 27 -11.63 -7.09 -5.91
C ALA A 27 -10.87 -8.06 -4.99
N PHE A 28 -10.36 -7.53 -3.88
CA PHE A 28 -9.62 -8.28 -2.87
C PHE A 28 -8.27 -8.82 -3.36
N ALA A 29 -7.73 -8.32 -4.47
CA ALA A 29 -6.44 -8.74 -4.99
C ALA A 29 -5.29 -8.42 -4.02
N LEU A 30 -5.35 -7.28 -3.33
CA LEU A 30 -4.35 -6.94 -2.32
C LEU A 30 -4.54 -7.82 -1.08
N ALA A 31 -5.78 -8.06 -0.64
CA ALA A 31 -6.05 -8.95 0.49
C ALA A 31 -5.45 -10.35 0.27
N LYS A 32 -5.69 -10.95 -0.90
CA LYS A 32 -5.11 -12.25 -1.31
C LYS A 32 -3.58 -12.22 -1.31
N ALA A 33 -2.98 -11.16 -1.87
CA ALA A 33 -1.52 -11.01 -1.90
C ALA A 33 -0.93 -10.94 -0.48
N LEU A 34 -1.55 -10.17 0.42
CA LEU A 34 -1.11 -10.05 1.81
C LEU A 34 -1.27 -11.35 2.61
N GLU A 35 -2.36 -12.10 2.37
CA GLU A 35 -2.61 -13.39 3.01
C GLU A 35 -1.58 -14.46 2.60
N SER A 36 -1.23 -14.48 1.32
CA SER A 36 -0.27 -15.44 0.75
C SER A 36 1.17 -15.27 1.27
N ASP A 37 1.53 -14.08 1.76
CA ASP A 37 2.89 -13.77 2.23
C ASP A 37 3.09 -14.20 3.69
N VAL A 38 3.90 -15.25 3.88
CA VAL A 38 4.21 -15.83 5.20
C VAL A 38 4.79 -14.80 6.17
N ASN A 39 5.64 -13.88 5.70
CA ASN A 39 6.27 -12.86 6.56
C ASN A 39 5.23 -11.86 7.06
N ILE A 40 4.26 -11.49 6.22
CA ILE A 40 3.18 -10.61 6.63
C ILE A 40 2.31 -11.29 7.69
N ARG A 41 1.97 -12.58 7.52
CA ARG A 41 1.20 -13.32 8.54
C ARG A 41 1.92 -13.39 9.89
N LEU A 42 3.22 -13.68 9.89
CA LEU A 42 4.02 -13.75 11.12
C LEU A 42 4.05 -12.39 11.82
N ARG A 43 4.41 -11.33 11.08
CA ARG A 43 4.43 -9.95 11.60
C ARG A 43 3.06 -9.51 12.09
N PHE A 44 1.99 -9.88 11.40
CA PHE A 44 0.63 -9.54 11.81
C PHE A 44 0.31 -10.12 13.19
N ARG A 45 0.69 -11.37 13.45
CA ARG A 45 0.50 -12.01 14.77
C ARG A 45 1.37 -11.35 15.85
N GLU A 46 2.64 -11.09 15.55
CA GLU A 46 3.58 -10.43 16.46
C GLU A 46 3.14 -8.99 16.81
N ASN A 47 2.63 -8.25 15.82
CA ASN A 47 2.17 -6.87 15.98
C ASN A 47 0.73 -6.77 16.52
N LYS A 48 0.28 -7.74 17.33
CA LYS A 48 -1.05 -7.73 17.97
C LYS A 48 -2.18 -7.54 16.94
N ASN A 49 -2.09 -8.25 15.81
CA ASN A 49 -3.03 -8.21 14.69
C ASN A 49 -3.11 -6.83 14.01
N GLN A 50 -2.01 -6.08 13.95
CA GLN A 50 -1.90 -4.86 13.14
C GLN A 50 -1.10 -5.16 11.89
N LEU A 51 -1.56 -4.64 10.74
CA LEU A 51 -0.88 -4.89 9.48
C LEU A 51 0.38 -4.04 9.34
N LEU A 52 0.33 -2.79 9.84
CA LEU A 52 1.47 -1.89 9.84
C LEU A 52 2.11 -1.78 11.22
N ALA A 53 3.44 -1.75 11.23
CA ALA A 53 4.25 -1.45 12.41
C ALA A 53 4.70 0.02 12.37
N TRP A 54 4.62 0.71 13.51
CA TRP A 54 5.04 2.10 13.65
C TRP A 54 6.20 2.21 14.62
N THR A 55 7.12 3.14 14.37
CA THR A 55 8.32 3.35 15.21
C THR A 55 7.95 3.69 16.66
N SER A 56 6.89 4.47 16.84
CA SER A 56 6.34 4.88 18.13
C SER A 56 4.82 5.13 17.98
N PRO A 57 4.04 5.02 19.07
CA PRO A 57 2.60 5.27 19.03
C PRO A 57 2.24 6.71 18.61
N GLU A 58 3.10 7.68 18.92
CA GLU A 58 2.94 9.09 18.53
C GLU A 58 3.10 9.32 17.02
N LEU A 59 3.82 8.43 16.34
CA LEU A 59 4.11 8.53 14.91
C LEU A 59 3.16 7.68 14.05
N VAL A 60 2.08 7.14 14.64
CA VAL A 60 1.07 6.37 13.91
C VAL A 60 0.44 7.23 12.81
N GLY A 61 0.47 6.74 11.57
CA GLY A 61 -0.03 7.47 10.39
C GLY A 61 0.96 8.47 9.78
N THR A 62 2.14 8.67 10.38
CA THR A 62 3.17 9.56 9.84
C THR A 62 4.14 8.80 8.93
N ALA A 63 4.12 9.11 7.64
CA ALA A 63 5.00 8.46 6.66
C ALA A 63 6.44 8.97 6.79
N THR A 64 7.26 8.20 7.49
CA THR A 64 8.72 8.40 7.61
C THR A 64 9.47 7.31 6.83
N MET A 65 10.75 7.53 6.52
CA MET A 65 11.58 6.50 5.88
C MET A 65 11.75 5.25 6.76
N LYS A 66 11.82 5.43 8.08
CA LYS A 66 11.89 4.33 9.04
C LYS A 66 10.60 3.51 9.04
N ALA A 67 9.44 4.17 9.06
CA ALA A 67 8.16 3.48 8.92
C ALA A 67 8.03 2.77 7.56
N LEU A 68 8.52 3.38 6.48
CA LEU A 68 8.54 2.72 5.16
C LEU A 68 9.40 1.46 5.17
N ALA A 69 10.59 1.49 5.76
CA ALA A 69 11.48 0.34 5.86
C ALA A 69 10.84 -0.82 6.66
N MET A 70 10.16 -0.52 7.77
CA MET A 70 9.47 -1.52 8.59
C MET A 70 8.30 -2.19 7.84
N ASN A 71 7.63 -1.45 6.96
CA ASN A 71 6.41 -1.88 6.27
C ASN A 71 6.62 -2.15 4.78
N VAL A 72 7.88 -2.33 4.35
CA VAL A 72 8.23 -2.38 2.92
C VAL A 72 7.48 -3.48 2.17
N ASN A 73 7.31 -4.67 2.76
CA ASN A 73 6.63 -5.80 2.11
C ASN A 73 5.15 -5.48 1.83
N VAL A 74 4.42 -4.94 2.82
CA VAL A 74 3.01 -4.55 2.67
C VAL A 74 2.87 -3.46 1.60
N VAL A 75 3.77 -2.48 1.61
CA VAL A 75 3.80 -1.38 0.63
C VAL A 75 4.12 -1.87 -0.78
N LEU A 76 5.03 -2.84 -0.92
CA LEU A 76 5.39 -3.44 -2.21
C LEU A 76 4.21 -4.20 -2.81
N HIS A 77 3.52 -5.06 -2.04
CA HIS A 77 2.32 -5.77 -2.51
C HIS A 77 1.22 -4.79 -2.94
N ALA A 78 0.97 -3.74 -2.14
CA ALA A 78 0.01 -2.70 -2.48
C ALA A 78 0.36 -1.98 -3.80
N LEU A 79 1.64 -1.65 -3.99
CA LEU A 79 2.11 -1.02 -5.22
C LEU A 79 2.09 -1.97 -6.41
N GLU A 80 2.41 -3.25 -6.23
CA GLU A 80 2.38 -4.24 -7.30
C GLU A 80 0.96 -4.45 -7.85
N VAL A 81 -0.01 -4.63 -6.96
CA VAL A 81 -1.43 -4.76 -7.34
C VAL A 81 -1.93 -3.47 -7.99
N TRP A 82 -1.65 -2.31 -7.37
CA TRP A 82 -2.17 -1.03 -7.86
C TRP A 82 -1.55 -0.58 -9.19
N CYS A 83 -0.22 -0.69 -9.33
CA CYS A 83 0.48 -0.22 -10.52
C CYS A 83 0.19 -1.08 -11.75
N LYS A 84 -0.16 -2.37 -11.58
CA LYS A 84 -0.58 -3.22 -12.71
C LYS A 84 -1.88 -2.75 -13.34
N SER A 85 -2.78 -2.17 -12.54
CA SER A 85 -4.10 -1.72 -13.00
C SER A 85 -4.14 -0.24 -13.43
N CYS A 86 -3.10 0.55 -13.11
CA CYS A 86 -3.07 1.98 -13.40
C CYS A 86 -1.98 2.35 -14.40
N SER A 87 -2.38 2.90 -15.55
CA SER A 87 -1.45 3.39 -16.59
C SER A 87 -0.66 4.64 -16.17
N THR A 88 -1.14 5.37 -15.17
CA THR A 88 -0.53 6.60 -14.66
C THR A 88 -0.19 6.47 -13.17
N PRO A 89 0.88 7.10 -12.66
CA PRO A 89 1.21 7.06 -11.24
C PRO A 89 0.22 7.88 -10.42
N LYS A 90 -0.91 7.25 -10.06
CA LYS A 90 -1.90 7.84 -9.16
C LYS A 90 -1.74 7.28 -7.77
N CYS A 91 -2.00 8.12 -6.78
CA CYS A 91 -2.15 7.66 -5.41
C CYS A 91 -3.33 6.69 -5.32
N MET A 92 -3.20 5.65 -4.49
CA MET A 92 -4.28 4.70 -4.23
C MET A 92 -5.49 5.42 -3.63
N VAL A 93 -6.68 5.01 -4.06
CA VAL A 93 -7.94 5.52 -3.52
C VAL A 93 -8.21 4.85 -2.18
N ILE A 94 -8.56 5.67 -1.18
CA ILE A 94 -8.66 5.22 0.21
C ILE A 94 -9.82 4.24 0.42
N ASP A 95 -10.93 4.42 -0.30
CA ASP A 95 -12.10 3.55 -0.12
C ASP A 95 -11.86 2.14 -0.66
N TRP A 96 -11.13 2.01 -1.77
CA TRP A 96 -10.64 0.72 -2.25
C TRP A 96 -9.70 0.07 -1.21
N LEU A 97 -8.71 0.83 -0.70
CA LEU A 97 -7.80 0.33 0.33
C LEU A 97 -8.52 -0.12 1.60
N LYS A 98 -9.56 0.59 2.05
CA LYS A 98 -10.35 0.17 3.20
C LYS A 98 -10.99 -1.20 2.96
N GLN A 99 -11.59 -1.43 1.79
CA GLN A 99 -12.20 -2.72 1.45
C GLN A 99 -11.16 -3.85 1.44
N GLU A 100 -10.02 -3.61 0.80
CA GLU A 100 -8.90 -4.57 0.74
C GLU A 100 -8.34 -4.89 2.13
N VAL A 101 -8.09 -3.87 2.95
CA VAL A 101 -7.54 -4.05 4.30
C VAL A 101 -8.55 -4.71 5.23
N THR A 102 -9.84 -4.37 5.13
CA THR A 102 -10.90 -5.07 5.87
C THR A 102 -10.89 -6.56 5.54
N GLU A 103 -10.81 -6.90 4.26
CA GLU A 103 -10.80 -8.31 3.84
C GLU A 103 -9.52 -9.02 4.25
N ALA A 104 -8.36 -8.37 4.13
CA ALA A 104 -7.08 -8.90 4.61
C ALA A 104 -7.12 -9.22 6.12
N HIS A 105 -7.68 -8.33 6.94
CA HIS A 105 -7.83 -8.56 8.38
C HIS A 105 -8.69 -9.79 8.67
N LYS A 106 -9.80 -9.99 7.95
CA LYS A 106 -10.65 -11.19 8.09
C LYS A 106 -9.92 -12.46 7.70
N MET A 107 -9.17 -12.43 6.60
CA MET A 107 -8.42 -13.58 6.09
C MET A 107 -7.26 -13.96 7.03
N LEU A 108 -6.53 -12.97 7.54
CA LEU A 108 -5.39 -13.18 8.43
C LEU A 108 -5.79 -13.62 9.84
N ASN A 109 -6.97 -13.18 10.31
CA ASN A 109 -7.49 -13.57 11.61
C ASN A 109 -9.03 -13.61 11.62
N PRO A 110 -9.63 -14.76 11.27
CA PRO A 110 -11.09 -14.90 11.19
C PRO A 110 -11.78 -14.82 12.55
N ALA A 111 -11.04 -15.03 13.66
CA ALA A 111 -11.59 -15.04 15.01
C ALA A 111 -11.78 -13.63 15.61
N VAL A 112 -11.20 -12.59 15.00
CA VAL A 112 -11.17 -11.25 15.60
C VAL A 112 -12.00 -10.28 14.75
N SER A 113 -13.22 -10.00 15.22
CA SER A 113 -14.03 -8.87 14.77
C SER A 113 -13.43 -7.57 15.30
N LYS A 114 -12.33 -7.11 14.69
CA LYS A 114 -11.61 -5.92 15.13
C LYS A 114 -12.39 -4.64 14.84
N GLY A 115 -12.17 -3.63 15.68
CA GLY A 115 -12.82 -2.32 15.55
C GLY A 115 -12.40 -1.56 14.29
N ALA A 116 -13.32 -0.78 13.73
CA ALA A 116 -13.14 -0.01 12.48
C ALA A 116 -11.90 0.92 12.48
N VAL A 117 -11.39 1.29 13.66
CA VAL A 117 -10.24 2.19 13.82
C VAL A 117 -8.94 1.57 13.30
N SER A 118 -8.65 0.29 13.57
CA SER A 118 -7.37 -0.31 13.13
C SER A 118 -7.29 -0.44 11.62
N ILE A 119 -8.42 -0.80 10.99
CA ILE A 119 -8.55 -0.89 9.53
C ILE A 119 -8.30 0.48 8.89
N TYR A 120 -8.89 1.54 9.47
CA TYR A 120 -8.71 2.89 8.94
C TYR A 120 -7.25 3.35 9.02
N VAL A 121 -6.59 3.13 10.16
CA VAL A 121 -5.18 3.49 10.38
C VAL A 121 -4.26 2.75 9.40
N ASP A 122 -4.49 1.45 9.21
CA ASP A 122 -3.71 0.63 8.28
C ASP A 122 -3.92 1.09 6.82
N ALA A 123 -5.16 1.28 6.38
CA ALA A 123 -5.46 1.73 5.02
C ALA A 123 -4.84 3.11 4.71
N TRP A 124 -4.90 4.04 5.67
CA TRP A 124 -4.33 5.36 5.50
C TRP A 124 -2.80 5.35 5.56
N GLY A 125 -2.22 4.50 6.42
CA GLY A 125 -0.79 4.25 6.50
C GLY A 125 -0.23 3.72 5.20
N ILE A 126 -0.87 2.69 4.60
CA ILE A 126 -0.48 2.14 3.30
C ILE A 126 -0.50 3.24 2.24
N LYS A 127 -1.60 4.00 2.14
CA LYS A 127 -1.72 5.11 1.18
C LYS A 127 -0.56 6.10 1.28
N ARG A 128 -0.23 6.55 2.49
CA ARG A 128 0.83 7.54 2.72
C ARG A 128 2.22 6.97 2.46
N LEU A 129 2.50 5.75 2.93
CA LEU A 129 3.79 5.09 2.74
C LEU A 129 4.04 4.77 1.27
N SER A 130 3.04 4.28 0.53
CA SER A 130 3.17 4.06 -0.92
C SER A 130 3.35 5.36 -1.69
N SER A 131 2.70 6.46 -1.28
CA SER A 131 2.95 7.79 -1.87
C SER A 131 4.38 8.28 -1.60
N LEU A 132 4.92 8.05 -0.39
CA LEU A 132 6.31 8.34 -0.06
C LEU A 132 7.26 7.49 -0.92
N ALA A 133 7.00 6.18 -1.02
CA ALA A 133 7.78 5.24 -1.82
C ALA A 133 7.82 5.63 -3.30
N LEU A 134 6.66 5.93 -3.91
CA LEU A 134 6.59 6.37 -5.31
C LEU A 134 7.39 7.66 -5.56
N ARG A 135 7.33 8.63 -4.64
CA ARG A 135 8.12 9.88 -4.75
C ARG A 135 9.62 9.62 -4.64
N ARG A 136 10.04 8.68 -3.79
CA ARG A 136 11.47 8.40 -3.54
C ARG A 136 12.07 7.47 -4.58
N TRP A 137 11.37 6.41 -5.00
CA TRP A 137 11.85 5.44 -5.98
C TRP A 137 11.79 5.93 -7.43
N ARG A 138 10.95 6.93 -7.73
CA ARG A 138 10.92 7.59 -9.05
C ARG A 138 11.79 8.82 -9.15
N ALA A 139 12.38 9.28 -8.05
CA ALA A 139 13.34 10.39 -8.13
C ALA A 139 14.55 9.90 -8.96
N PRO A 140 14.95 10.62 -10.01
CA PRO A 140 16.21 10.33 -10.71
C PRO A 140 17.31 10.24 -9.66
N ILE A 141 18.11 9.17 -9.68
CA ILE A 141 19.15 8.90 -8.66
C ILE A 141 20.07 10.13 -8.47
N ALA A 142 20.29 10.90 -9.54
CA ALA A 142 21.04 12.17 -9.54
C ALA A 142 20.46 13.31 -8.68
N ARG A 143 19.20 13.21 -8.20
CA ARG A 143 18.52 14.22 -7.36
C ARG A 143 18.28 13.76 -5.92
N LEU A 144 18.68 12.53 -5.56
CA LEU A 144 18.62 12.09 -4.18
C LEU A 144 19.85 12.62 -3.44
N ARG A 145 19.66 13.67 -2.62
CA ARG A 145 20.62 14.13 -1.59
C ARG A 145 21.04 13.01 -0.60
N ASP A 146 20.47 11.81 -0.73
CA ASP A 146 20.64 10.65 0.12
C ASP A 146 21.58 9.57 -0.47
N ALA A 147 22.33 9.85 -1.55
CA ALA A 147 23.34 8.92 -2.08
C ALA A 147 24.32 8.45 -0.98
N GLN A 148 24.56 9.29 0.03
CA GLN A 148 25.39 8.97 1.18
C GLN A 148 24.69 8.05 2.20
N CYS A 149 23.36 8.14 2.38
CA CYS A 149 22.61 7.23 3.26
C CYS A 149 22.42 5.83 2.64
N ALA A 150 22.23 5.74 1.32
CA ALA A 150 22.13 4.46 0.62
C ALA A 150 23.48 3.71 0.62
N LEU A 151 24.60 4.41 0.44
CA LEU A 151 25.93 3.82 0.60
C LEU A 151 26.18 3.35 2.04
N ASN A 152 25.77 4.13 3.05
CA ASN A 152 25.98 3.77 4.44
C ASN A 152 25.09 2.62 4.94
N MET A 153 23.95 2.34 4.27
CA MET A 153 23.15 1.13 4.53
C MET A 153 23.65 -0.08 3.74
N ALA A 154 24.28 0.12 2.58
CA ALA A 154 24.87 -0.95 1.77
C ALA A 154 26.27 -1.40 2.25
N LEU A 155 26.98 -0.57 3.04
CA LEU A 155 28.34 -0.83 3.52
C LEU A 155 28.43 -1.30 4.98
N LYS A 156 27.38 -1.93 5.53
CA LYS A 156 27.55 -2.78 6.71
C LYS A 156 27.75 -4.23 6.27
N PRO A 157 28.99 -4.73 6.18
CA PRO A 157 29.22 -6.14 5.94
C PRO A 157 29.00 -6.89 7.25
N SER A 158 27.82 -7.48 7.43
CA SER A 158 27.66 -8.62 8.32
C SER A 158 27.01 -9.75 7.55
N LYS A 159 27.90 -10.58 6.97
CA LYS A 159 27.73 -11.98 6.60
C LYS A 159 26.31 -12.51 6.71
N LEU A 160 25.60 -12.60 5.58
CA LEU A 160 24.91 -13.84 5.22
C LEU A 160 24.54 -13.79 3.74
N GLU A 161 25.11 -14.75 3.03
CA GLU A 161 24.99 -14.97 1.60
C GLU A 161 23.61 -15.48 1.20
N SER A 162 23.32 -15.20 -0.07
CA SER A 162 22.43 -15.92 -1.00
C SER A 162 20.94 -15.54 -1.05
N SER A 163 20.57 -15.08 -2.25
CA SER A 163 19.23 -14.99 -2.83
C SER A 163 18.34 -13.78 -2.51
N ILE A 164 18.63 -12.65 -3.17
CA ILE A 164 17.58 -11.79 -3.73
C ILE A 164 17.98 -11.43 -5.18
N PRO A 165 17.25 -11.90 -6.21
CA PRO A 165 17.48 -11.47 -7.58
C PRO A 165 16.78 -10.14 -7.87
N TYR A 166 17.54 -9.19 -8.42
CA TYR A 166 17.15 -8.21 -9.44
C TYR A 166 15.68 -7.76 -9.51
N ILE A 167 15.34 -6.65 -8.86
CA ILE A 167 14.30 -5.73 -9.37
C ILE A 167 14.85 -4.32 -9.31
N CYS A 168 15.52 -3.90 -10.39
CA CYS A 168 15.55 -2.52 -10.89
C CYS A 168 16.44 -2.44 -12.14
N ARG A 169 15.93 -2.97 -13.26
CA ARG A 169 16.40 -2.58 -14.59
C ARG A 169 15.19 -2.15 -15.41
N LEU A 170 14.59 -1.03 -15.01
CA LEU A 170 13.71 -0.30 -15.93
C LEU A 170 14.60 0.26 -17.04
N ARG A 171 14.64 -0.47 -18.16
CA ARG A 171 15.15 -0.03 -19.46
C ARG A 171 14.49 1.31 -19.79
N THR A 172 15.25 2.39 -19.66
CA THR A 172 14.96 3.62 -20.41
C THR A 172 15.40 3.39 -21.84
N ASN A 173 14.44 3.26 -22.76
CA ASN A 173 14.68 3.39 -24.20
C ASN A 173 14.45 4.88 -24.53
N PRO A 174 15.48 5.65 -24.95
CA PRO A 174 15.28 7.01 -25.41
C PRO A 174 15.43 7.04 -26.94
N SER A 175 14.39 6.70 -27.68
CA SER A 175 14.40 6.88 -29.14
C SER A 175 13.03 6.66 -29.79
N THR A 176 12.27 7.75 -29.91
CA THR A 176 11.36 8.02 -31.03
C THR A 176 11.01 9.51 -30.94
N CYS A 177 11.65 10.34 -31.76
CA CYS A 177 11.09 10.89 -33.01
C CYS A 177 10.10 12.04 -32.76
N CYS A 178 10.62 13.26 -32.72
CA CYS A 178 9.92 14.44 -33.22
C CYS A 178 10.88 15.18 -34.15
N SER A 179 10.91 14.73 -35.41
CA SER A 179 11.20 15.61 -36.55
C SER A 179 9.87 16.28 -36.87
N MET A 180 9.80 17.61 -36.73
CA MET A 180 8.83 18.39 -37.50
C MET A 180 9.58 19.51 -38.19
N SER A 181 9.28 19.59 -39.47
CA SER A 181 9.76 20.51 -40.51
C SER A 181 9.56 21.98 -40.16
#